data_AF-A0A3L6ELI1-F1
#
_entry.id   AF-A0A3L6ELI1-F1
#
_cell.length_a   1.000
_cell.length_b   1.000
_cell.length_c   1.000
_cell.angle_alpha   90.00
_cell.angle_beta   90.00
_cell.angle_gamma   90.00
#
_symmetry.space_group_name_H-M   'P 1'
#
loop_
_entity.id
_entity.type
_entity.pdbx_description
1 polymer ?
#
loop_
_entity_poly.entity_id
_entity_poly.type
_entity_poly.pdbx_seq_one_letter_code
_entity_poly.pdbx_strand_id
1 'polypeptide(L)' 'MRVASILSFTFREAVEDVEYQGYLIPKGWKVLPLFRNIHHSPDHFPCPDKFDPSRFEI' A
#
# COMPACT_ATOMS: atom_id res chain seq x y z
N MET A 1 9.80 9.52 4.22
CA MET A 1 8.89 9.48 3.05
C MET A 1 7.54 8.80 3.30
N ARG A 2 7.22 8.32 4.53
CA ARG A 2 5.93 7.70 4.85
C ARG A 2 4.79 8.71 5.11
N VAL A 3 5.03 9.66 6.01
CA VAL A 3 4.03 10.66 6.46
C VAL A 3 3.68 11.64 5.34
N ALA A 4 4.68 12.14 4.63
CA ALA A 4 4.52 12.90 3.39
C ALA A 4 4.94 12.04 2.20
N SER A 5 4.03 11.17 1.75
CA SER A 5 4.30 10.28 0.61
C SER A 5 4.33 11.09 -0.69
N ILE A 6 5.41 10.98 -1.45
CA ILE A 6 5.55 11.63 -2.77
C ILE A 6 4.72 10.89 -3.82
N LEU A 7 4.68 9.55 -3.73
CA LEU A 7 3.90 8.70 -4.61
C LEU A 7 2.79 8.02 -3.80
N SER A 8 1.53 8.35 -4.10
CA SER A 8 0.38 7.79 -3.36
C SER A 8 -0.08 6.44 -3.93
N PHE A 9 0.09 6.23 -5.23
CA PHE A 9 -0.27 5.00 -5.93
C PHE A 9 0.50 4.88 -7.24
N THR A 10 0.43 3.71 -7.86
CA THR A 10 0.88 3.47 -9.24
C THR A 10 -0.23 2.77 -10.02
N PHE A 11 -0.14 2.80 -11.35
CA PHE A 11 -1.04 2.04 -12.22
C PHE A 11 -0.42 0.70 -12.56
N ARG A 12 -1.19 -0.38 -12.38
CA ARG A 12 -0.86 -1.73 -12.83
C ARG A 12 -2.01 -2.31 -13.61
N GLU A 13 -1.73 -3.36 -14.37
CA GLU A 13 -2.72 -4.19 -15.02
C GLU A 13 -2.46 -5.64 -14.64
N ALA A 14 -3.52 -6.38 -14.31
CA ALA A 14 -3.43 -7.82 -14.09
C ALA A 14 -3.12 -8.52 -15.43
N VAL A 15 -1.97 -9.18 -15.54
CA VAL A 15 -1.56 -9.88 -16.78
C VAL A 15 -2.19 -11.28 -16.93
N GLU A 16 -2.78 -11.76 -15.85
CA GLU A 16 -3.53 -13.02 -15.72
C GLU A 16 -4.58 -12.88 -14.61
N ASP A 17 -5.47 -13.86 -14.49
CA ASP A 17 -6.43 -13.93 -13.39
C ASP A 17 -5.70 -14.22 -12.07
N VAL A 18 -5.99 -13.46 -11.02
CA VAL A 18 -5.32 -13.58 -9.71
C VAL A 18 -6.36 -13.71 -8.60
N GLU A 19 -6.27 -14.75 -7.79
CA GLU A 19 -6.99 -14.86 -6.52
C GLU A 19 -6.19 -14.19 -5.40
N TYR A 20 -6.77 -13.16 -4.77
CA TYR A 20 -6.14 -12.43 -3.69
C TYR A 20 -7.12 -12.23 -2.54
N GLN A 21 -6.78 -12.78 -1.35
CA GLN A 21 -7.61 -12.69 -0.14
C GLN A 21 -9.08 -13.12 -0.34
N GLY A 22 -9.31 -14.13 -1.19
CA GLY A 22 -10.65 -14.63 -1.51
C GLY A 22 -11.40 -13.82 -2.57
N TYR A 23 -10.74 -12.87 -3.23
CA TYR A 23 -11.27 -12.12 -4.36
C TYR A 23 -10.55 -12.48 -5.65
N LEU A 24 -11.32 -12.72 -6.71
CA LEU A 24 -10.80 -12.85 -8.07
C LEU A 24 -10.57 -11.46 -8.67
N ILE A 25 -9.34 -11.20 -9.11
CA ILE A 25 -8.94 -10.06 -9.93
C ILE A 25 -8.73 -10.57 -11.37
N PRO A 26 -9.65 -10.31 -12.31
CA PRO A 26 -9.52 -10.79 -13.67
C PRO A 26 -8.36 -10.14 -14.44
N LYS A 27 -7.80 -10.90 -15.39
CA LYS A 27 -6.86 -10.42 -16.39
C LYS A 27 -7.41 -9.17 -17.09
N GLY A 28 -6.54 -8.19 -17.29
CA GLY A 28 -6.85 -6.91 -17.93
C GLY A 28 -7.42 -5.86 -16.98
N TRP A 29 -7.76 -6.20 -15.74
CA TRP A 29 -8.20 -5.20 -14.77
C TRP A 29 -7.06 -4.25 -14.40
N LYS A 30 -7.40 -2.96 -14.30
CA LYS A 30 -6.48 -1.95 -13.77
C LYS A 30 -6.48 -2.02 -12.26
N VAL A 31 -5.28 -2.12 -11.69
CA VAL A 31 -5.06 -2.20 -10.25
C VAL A 31 -4.34 -0.94 -9.79
N LEU A 32 -4.83 -0.38 -8.68
CA LEU A 32 -4.29 0.82 -8.04
C LEU A 32 -3.82 0.47 -6.62
N PRO A 33 -2.56 0.05 -6.44
CA PRO A 33 -2.00 -0.14 -5.11
C PRO A 33 -1.90 1.22 -4.40
N LEU A 34 -2.67 1.40 -3.32
CA LEU A 34 -2.70 2.64 -2.54
C LEU A 34 -1.62 2.60 -1.44
N PHE A 35 -0.39 2.98 -1.78
CA PHE A 35 0.74 3.01 -0.85
C PHE A 35 0.48 3.88 0.38
N ARG A 36 -0.28 4.98 0.20
CA ARG A 36 -0.64 5.85 1.33
C ARG A 36 -1.39 5.10 2.43
N ASN A 37 -2.27 4.15 2.08
CA ASN A 37 -3.01 3.36 3.06
C ASN A 37 -2.07 2.42 3.82
N ILE A 38 -1.17 1.75 3.11
CA ILE A 38 -0.16 0.87 3.70
C ILE A 38 0.74 1.67 4.66
N HIS A 39 1.18 2.85 4.23
CA HIS A 39 1.98 3.77 5.03
C HIS A 39 1.27 4.26 6.30
N HIS A 40 -0.06 4.30 6.34
CA HIS A 40 -0.84 4.72 7.50
C HIS A 40 -1.58 3.56 8.18
N SER A 41 -1.28 2.33 7.80
CA SER A 41 -1.90 1.16 8.44
C SER A 41 -1.32 0.96 9.83
N PRO A 42 -2.15 0.88 10.88
CA PRO A 42 -1.68 0.57 12.23
C PRO A 42 -1.11 -0.86 12.35
N ASP A 43 -1.50 -1.76 11.45
CA ASP A 43 -0.98 -3.14 11.37
C ASP A 43 0.51 -3.17 11.02
N HIS A 44 1.00 -2.13 10.35
CA HIS A 44 2.42 -1.99 9.97
C HIS A 44 3.13 -0.89 10.75
N PHE A 45 2.42 0.16 11.16
CA PHE A 45 2.98 1.33 11.83
C PHE A 45 2.12 1.72 13.04
N PRO A 46 2.47 1.29 14.26
CA PRO A 46 1.79 1.72 15.48
C PRO A 46 1.77 3.25 15.60
N CYS A 47 0.61 3.81 15.96
CA CYS A 47 0.35 5.25 15.95
C CYS A 47 0.75 5.91 14.61
N PRO A 48 0.13 5.49 13.48
CA PRO A 48 0.61 5.82 12.13
C PRO A 48 0.56 7.31 11.81
N ASP A 49 -0.29 8.09 12.50
CA ASP A 49 -0.39 9.54 12.29
C ASP A 49 0.69 10.33 13.02
N LYS A 50 1.40 9.70 13.97
CA LYS A 50 2.51 10.34 14.69
C LYS A 50 3.79 10.27 13.84
N PHE A 51 4.34 11.43 13.49
CA PHE A 51 5.69 11.54 12.95
C PHE A 51 6.71 11.17 14.03
N ASP A 52 7.44 10.10 13.79
CA ASP A 52 8.45 9.55 14.70
C ASP A 52 9.54 8.88 13.86
N PRO A 53 10.69 9.53 13.70
CA PRO A 53 11.80 9.00 12.91
C PRO A 53 12.41 7.75 13.54
N SER A 54 12.36 7.63 14.87
CA SER A 54 13.02 6.54 15.61
C SER A 54 12.47 5.16 15.30
N ARG A 55 11.25 5.07 14.75
CA ARG A 55 10.62 3.80 14.31
C ARG A 55 11.43 3.05 13.24
N PHE A 56 12.43 3.69 12.62
CA PHE A 56 13.29 3.09 11.59
C PHE A 56 14.74 2.95 12.03
N GLU A 57 15.05 3.27 13.28
CA GLU A 57 16.37 3.00 13.86
C GLU A 57 16.55 1.48 14.05
N ILE A 58 17.77 0.98 13.81
CA ILE A 58 18.16 -0.43 13.93
C ILE A 58 18.79 -0.65 15.30
#